data_AF-A0A4Q4Z660-F1
#
_entry.id   AF-A0A4Q4Z660-F1
#
_cell.length_a   1.000
_cell.length_b   1.000
_cell.length_c   1.000
_cell.angle_alpha   90.00
_cell.angle_beta   90.00
_cell.angle_gamma   90.00
#
_symmetry.space_group_name_H-M   'P 1'
#
loop_
_entity.id
_entity.type
_entity.pdbx_description
1 polymer ?
#
loop_
_entity_poly.entity_id
_entity_poly.type
_entity_poly.pdbx_seq_one_letter_code
_entity_poly.pdbx_strand_id
1 'polypeptide(L)'
;MTAAALAVLGLVITFVFAERPSQPELTWSSDGNAGSTSTVSRGTTVKTNVLGIPLPGELDVGRGGRFTVPQNLAVFAAGPVDALAGPDQVGTLARSGDPWWRPIATVPGAFLVLAMLFAFAYAESQMRSLRRGSGGLRFGELLGLTGIGVTFGLALGLLAWVSGRTLAWPQLIPTMICLAAAFGLLAFAIAARRGPAPGRKT
;
A
#
# COMPACT_ATOMS: atom_id res chain seq x y z
N MET A 1 16.10 -16.43 -13.58
CA MET A 1 14.94 -17.12 -12.97
C MET A 1 14.67 -16.62 -11.55
N THR A 2 15.69 -16.44 -10.71
CA THR A 2 15.56 -16.00 -9.30
C THR A 2 14.86 -14.64 -9.09
N ALA A 3 15.23 -13.59 -9.84
CA ALA A 3 14.59 -12.28 -9.72
C ALA A 3 13.08 -12.29 -10.03
N ALA A 4 12.68 -13.01 -11.08
CA ALA A 4 11.27 -13.16 -11.45
C ALA A 4 10.49 -13.95 -10.40
N ALA A 5 11.08 -15.02 -9.84
CA ALA A 5 10.45 -15.79 -8.77
C ALA A 5 10.19 -14.94 -7.52
N LEU A 6 11.11 -14.06 -7.13
CA LEU A 6 10.93 -13.16 -5.98
C LEU A 6 9.87 -12.08 -6.24
N ALA A 7 9.80 -11.54 -7.46
CA ALA A 7 8.76 -10.58 -7.83
C ALA A 7 7.37 -11.24 -7.79
N VAL A 8 7.25 -12.47 -8.32
CA VAL A 8 6.02 -13.27 -8.25
C VAL A 8 5.68 -13.59 -6.81
N LEU A 9 6.65 -13.97 -5.99
CA LEU A 9 6.43 -14.26 -4.57
C LEU A 9 5.90 -13.02 -3.83
N GLY A 10 6.47 -11.84 -4.06
CA GLY A 10 5.96 -10.58 -3.49
C GLY A 10 4.52 -10.28 -3.90
N LEU A 11 4.18 -10.49 -5.18
CA LEU A 11 2.80 -10.37 -5.67
C LEU A 11 1.86 -11.40 -5.03
N VAL A 12 2.29 -12.65 -4.92
CA VAL A 12 1.51 -13.73 -4.27
C VAL A 12 1.25 -13.39 -2.81
N ILE A 13 2.28 -12.96 -2.06
CA ILE A 13 2.12 -12.52 -0.67
C ILE A 13 1.08 -11.40 -0.60
N THR A 14 1.19 -10.40 -1.47
CA THR A 14 0.25 -9.28 -1.49
C THR A 14 -1.17 -9.71 -1.82
N PHE A 15 -1.40 -10.55 -2.82
CA PHE A 15 -2.76 -10.80 -3.32
C PHE A 15 -3.46 -12.01 -2.71
N VAL A 16 -2.69 -13.02 -2.27
CA VAL A 16 -3.22 -14.24 -1.65
C VAL A 16 -3.38 -14.08 -0.15
N PHE A 17 -2.44 -13.40 0.51
CA PHE A 17 -2.49 -13.17 1.95
C PHE A 17 -3.02 -11.77 2.33
N ALA A 18 -3.41 -10.94 1.36
CA ALA A 18 -4.27 -9.81 1.63
C ALA A 18 -5.62 -10.33 2.12
N GLU A 19 -5.90 -10.08 3.39
CA GLU A 19 -7.16 -10.45 3.98
C GLU A 19 -8.18 -9.37 3.66
N ARG A 20 -9.42 -9.80 3.43
CA ARG A 20 -10.53 -8.87 3.63
C ARG A 20 -10.73 -8.77 5.13
N PRO A 21 -10.99 -7.59 5.68
CA PRO A 21 -11.42 -7.51 7.06
C PRO A 21 -12.59 -8.48 7.28
N SER A 22 -12.63 -9.13 8.45
CA SER A 22 -13.86 -9.76 8.93
C SER A 22 -15.02 -8.78 8.73
N GLN A 23 -16.21 -9.30 8.43
CA GLN A 23 -17.34 -8.49 7.96
C GLN A 23 -17.39 -7.14 8.69
N PRO A 24 -17.30 -6.02 7.96
CA PRO A 24 -17.16 -4.73 8.60
C PRO A 24 -18.36 -4.46 9.50
N GLU A 25 -18.09 -4.22 10.78
CA GLU A 25 -19.13 -3.95 11.78
C GLU A 25 -19.75 -2.56 11.61
N LEU A 26 -19.03 -1.68 10.91
CA LEU A 26 -19.43 -0.32 10.62
C LEU A 26 -19.24 -0.06 9.13
N THR A 27 -20.32 0.34 8.44
CA THR A 27 -20.27 0.73 7.03
C THR A 27 -20.81 2.14 6.85
N TRP A 28 -20.18 2.93 5.98
CA TRP A 28 -20.56 4.32 5.72
C TRP A 28 -20.48 4.68 4.23
N SER A 29 -21.35 5.60 3.78
CA SER A 29 -21.53 5.97 2.37
C SER A 29 -20.44 6.91 1.84
N SER A 30 -20.14 6.83 0.54
CA SER A 30 -19.23 7.74 -0.18
C SER A 30 -19.58 9.22 -0.02
N ASP A 31 -20.85 9.54 0.23
CA ASP A 31 -21.36 10.90 0.31
C ASP A 31 -21.18 11.52 1.70
N GLY A 32 -20.46 10.83 2.60
CA GLY A 32 -20.35 11.21 4.01
C GLY A 32 -21.65 11.00 4.80
N ASN A 33 -22.68 10.46 4.15
CA ASN A 33 -23.98 10.19 4.75
C ASN A 33 -23.92 9.05 5.75
N ALA A 34 -24.87 9.09 6.70
CA ALA A 34 -24.78 8.31 7.90
C ALA A 34 -24.73 6.80 7.64
N GLY A 35 -23.68 6.15 8.15
CA GLY A 35 -23.53 4.70 8.16
C GLY A 35 -24.47 4.03 9.15
N SER A 36 -24.65 2.71 9.11
CA SER A 36 -25.45 1.97 10.11
C SER A 36 -24.60 0.94 10.86
N THR A 37 -24.82 0.82 12.18
CA THR A 37 -24.23 -0.22 13.03
C THR A 37 -25.30 -1.11 13.64
N SER A 38 -25.06 -2.42 13.64
CA SER A 38 -25.90 -3.40 14.34
C SER A 38 -25.38 -3.75 15.75
N THR A 39 -24.17 -3.31 16.12
CA THR A 39 -23.44 -3.80 17.30
C THR A 39 -23.02 -2.72 18.30
N VAL A 40 -23.10 -1.42 17.95
CA VAL A 40 -22.62 -0.33 18.82
C VAL A 40 -23.77 0.41 19.51
N SER A 41 -23.65 0.56 20.83
CA SER A 41 -24.60 1.29 21.67
C SER A 41 -24.68 2.77 21.30
N ARG A 42 -25.87 3.35 21.46
CA ARG A 42 -26.10 4.78 21.20
C ARG A 42 -25.30 5.65 22.18
N GLY A 43 -24.78 6.78 21.68
CA GLY A 43 -24.02 7.72 22.50
C GLY A 43 -22.58 7.30 22.74
N THR A 44 -22.11 6.23 22.10
CA THR A 44 -20.71 5.85 22.09
C THR A 44 -19.97 6.70 21.05
N THR A 45 -18.86 7.29 21.49
CA THR A 45 -17.92 8.00 20.63
C THR A 45 -16.87 7.01 20.13
N VAL A 46 -16.73 6.90 18.82
CA VAL A 46 -15.79 6.00 18.16
C VAL A 46 -14.57 6.80 17.71
N LYS A 47 -13.39 6.38 18.19
CA LYS A 47 -12.10 6.88 17.73
C LYS A 47 -11.61 6.02 16.56
N THR A 48 -11.12 6.66 15.52
CA THR A 48 -10.64 5.96 14.33
C THR A 48 -9.12 6.02 14.26
N ASN A 49 -8.50 4.92 13.84
CA ASN A 49 -7.07 4.88 13.63
C ASN A 49 -6.71 4.03 12.41
N VAL A 50 -5.56 4.34 11.82
CA VAL A 50 -4.97 3.57 10.73
C VAL A 50 -3.62 3.08 11.21
N LEU A 51 -3.47 1.75 11.34
CA LEU A 51 -2.22 1.13 11.78
C LEU A 51 -1.71 1.70 13.12
N GLY A 52 -2.63 2.01 14.05
CA GLY A 52 -2.31 2.60 15.36
C GLY A 52 -2.07 4.12 15.34
N ILE A 53 -2.16 4.78 14.18
CA ILE A 53 -2.10 6.24 14.07
C ILE A 53 -3.52 6.80 14.20
N PRO A 54 -3.81 7.60 15.23
CA PRO A 54 -5.14 8.19 15.40
C PRO A 54 -5.44 9.14 14.23
N LEU A 55 -6.60 8.97 13.61
CA LEU A 55 -7.09 9.89 12.60
C LEU A 55 -7.81 11.08 13.24
N PRO A 56 -7.78 12.26 12.60
CA PRO A 56 -8.51 13.42 13.08
C PRO A 56 -10.02 13.24 12.85
N GLY A 57 -10.79 13.25 13.94
CA GLY A 57 -12.25 13.19 13.93
C GLY A 57 -12.80 12.05 14.76
N GLU A 58 -13.79 12.36 15.58
CA GLU A 58 -14.56 11.39 16.36
C GLU A 58 -15.90 11.14 15.68
N LEU A 59 -16.38 9.90 15.71
CA LEU A 59 -17.68 9.52 15.16
C LEU A 59 -18.65 9.30 16.30
N ASP A 60 -19.72 10.10 16.34
CA ASP A 60 -20.80 9.90 17.31
C ASP A 60 -21.91 9.02 16.73
N VAL A 61 -22.24 7.95 17.46
CA VAL A 61 -23.33 7.04 17.08
C VAL A 61 -24.67 7.61 17.54
N GLY A 62 -25.42 8.14 16.57
CA GLY A 62 -26.74 8.74 16.71
C GLY A 62 -27.89 7.74 16.78
N ARG A 63 -29.13 8.24 16.63
CA ARG A 63 -30.36 7.41 16.72
C ARG A 63 -30.40 6.36 15.61
N GLY A 64 -30.78 5.14 15.98
CA GLY A 64 -30.88 4.01 15.06
C GLY A 64 -29.53 3.43 14.63
N GLY A 65 -28.48 3.62 15.43
CA GLY A 65 -27.14 3.12 15.12
C GLY A 65 -26.48 3.85 13.96
N ARG A 66 -26.89 5.09 13.69
CA ARG A 66 -26.41 5.87 12.54
C ARG A 66 -25.34 6.88 12.93
N PHE A 67 -24.26 6.99 12.16
CA PHE A 67 -23.17 7.94 12.42
C PHE A 67 -22.77 8.68 11.14
N THR A 68 -22.47 9.97 11.24
CA THR A 68 -22.01 10.79 10.10
C THR A 68 -20.49 10.88 10.13
N VAL A 69 -19.85 10.72 8.97
CA VAL A 69 -18.39 10.83 8.88
C VAL A 69 -17.99 12.28 8.57
N PRO A 70 -17.11 12.90 9.38
CA PRO A 70 -16.55 14.20 9.08
C PRO A 70 -15.87 14.22 7.71
N GLN A 71 -16.10 15.25 6.89
CA GLN A 71 -15.55 15.35 5.53
C GLN A 71 -14.02 15.24 5.51
N ASN A 72 -13.33 15.76 6.54
CA ASN A 72 -11.89 15.63 6.71
C ASN A 72 -11.48 14.15 6.88
N LEU A 73 -12.19 13.36 7.68
CA LEU A 73 -11.89 11.92 7.86
C LEU A 73 -12.02 11.15 6.53
N ALA A 74 -13.00 11.52 5.70
CA ALA A 74 -13.26 10.91 4.40
C ALA A 74 -12.09 11.05 3.40
N VAL A 75 -11.26 12.09 3.55
CA VAL A 75 -10.07 12.36 2.72
C VAL A 75 -8.88 11.49 3.15
N PHE A 76 -8.82 11.13 4.44
CA PHE A 76 -7.76 10.28 5.00
C PHE A 76 -8.07 8.78 4.90
N ALA A 77 -9.34 8.40 4.74
CA ALA A 77 -9.80 7.01 4.70
C ALA A 77 -10.22 6.55 3.29
N ALA A 78 -9.35 5.77 2.63
CA ALA A 78 -9.61 5.13 1.34
C ALA A 78 -10.03 3.66 1.43
N GLY A 79 -9.71 3.02 2.56
CA GLY A 79 -9.85 1.59 2.81
C GLY A 79 -10.42 1.33 4.21
N PRO A 80 -10.40 0.08 4.69
CA PRO A 80 -10.90 -0.29 6.02
C PRO A 80 -10.07 0.39 7.12
N VAL A 81 -10.71 1.00 8.11
CA VAL A 81 -10.07 1.73 9.22
C VAL A 81 -10.45 1.08 10.54
N ASP A 82 -9.53 0.99 11.49
CA ASP A 82 -9.85 0.44 12.80
C ASP A 82 -10.69 1.43 13.62
N ALA A 83 -11.77 0.93 14.21
CA ALA A 83 -12.68 1.70 15.04
C ALA A 83 -12.58 1.24 16.51
N LEU A 84 -12.41 2.20 17.41
CA LEU A 84 -12.30 2.00 18.85
C LEU A 84 -13.46 2.68 19.54
N ALA A 85 -14.29 1.94 20.26
CA ALA A 85 -15.39 2.51 21.03
C ALA A 85 -15.26 2.12 22.52
N GLY A 86 -14.48 2.90 23.25
CA GLY A 86 -14.12 2.62 24.64
C GLY A 86 -12.86 1.73 24.78
N PRO A 87 -12.67 1.04 25.92
CA PRO A 87 -11.51 0.17 26.15
C PRO A 87 -11.51 -1.10 25.29
N ASP A 88 -12.66 -1.45 24.72
CA ASP A 88 -12.81 -2.58 23.81
C ASP A 88 -12.78 -2.12 22.34
N GLN A 89 -12.07 -2.88 21.51
CA GLN A 89 -11.99 -2.64 20.06
C GLN A 89 -13.35 -2.94 19.43
N VAL A 90 -13.88 -2.01 18.64
CA VAL A 90 -15.20 -2.12 18.01
C VAL A 90 -15.01 -2.24 16.51
N GLY A 91 -14.43 -3.37 16.11
CA GLY A 91 -14.37 -3.82 14.73
C GLY A 91 -13.69 -2.89 13.72
N THR A 92 -13.94 -3.19 12.45
CA THR A 92 -13.36 -2.48 11.31
C THR A 92 -14.43 -1.64 10.61
N LEU A 93 -14.13 -0.35 10.42
CA LEU A 93 -14.93 0.59 9.65
C LEU A 93 -14.59 0.44 8.17
N ALA A 94 -15.47 -0.18 7.40
CA ALA A 94 -15.32 -0.22 5.95
C ALA A 94 -16.18 0.85 5.28
N ARG A 95 -15.66 1.43 4.22
CA ARG A 95 -16.43 2.32 3.36
C ARG A 95 -17.31 1.48 2.42
N SER A 96 -18.59 1.80 2.32
CA SER A 96 -19.50 1.28 1.31
C SER A 96 -19.84 2.41 0.34
N GLY A 97 -19.66 2.20 -0.96
CA GLY A 97 -19.90 3.25 -1.95
C GLY A 97 -19.74 2.73 -3.36
N ASP A 98 -20.28 3.47 -4.31
CA ASP A 98 -20.26 3.05 -5.71
C ASP A 98 -18.82 2.85 -6.24
N PRO A 99 -18.60 1.89 -7.14
CA PRO A 99 -17.27 1.56 -7.67
C PRO A 99 -16.60 2.71 -8.45
N TRP A 100 -17.33 3.79 -8.78
CA TRP A 100 -16.83 4.97 -9.50
C TRP A 100 -16.38 6.12 -8.59
N TRP A 101 -16.60 6.03 -7.27
CA TRP A 101 -15.93 6.93 -6.33
C TRP A 101 -14.42 6.81 -6.58
N ARG A 102 -13.67 7.91 -6.53
CA ARG A 102 -12.24 7.92 -6.88
C ARG A 102 -11.43 7.65 -5.61
N PRO A 103 -11.10 6.40 -5.23
CA PRO A 103 -10.20 6.15 -4.12
C PRO A 103 -8.83 6.81 -4.33
N ILE A 104 -8.47 7.09 -5.58
CA ILE A 104 -7.28 7.87 -5.96
C ILE A 104 -7.34 9.32 -5.44
N ALA A 105 -8.53 9.89 -5.20
CA ALA A 105 -8.71 11.24 -4.68
C ALA A 105 -8.53 11.34 -3.14
N THR A 106 -8.15 10.24 -2.48
CA THR A 106 -7.76 10.24 -1.06
C THR A 106 -6.26 10.46 -0.90
N VAL A 107 -5.81 10.79 0.30
CA VAL A 107 -4.37 10.90 0.60
C VAL A 107 -3.61 9.59 0.27
N PRO A 108 -4.06 8.38 0.72
CA PRO A 108 -3.41 7.12 0.34
C PRO A 108 -3.40 6.88 -1.19
N GLY A 109 -4.49 7.22 -1.88
CA GLY A 109 -4.60 7.07 -3.33
C GLY A 109 -3.70 8.02 -4.12
N ALA A 110 -3.59 9.28 -3.70
CA ALA A 110 -2.67 10.24 -4.30
C ALA A 110 -1.21 9.82 -4.08
N PHE A 111 -0.88 9.36 -2.87
CA PHE A 111 0.46 8.86 -2.55
C PHE A 111 0.82 7.62 -3.37
N LEU A 112 -0.14 6.69 -3.57
CA LEU A 112 0.02 5.54 -4.47
C LEU A 112 0.44 5.98 -5.88
N VAL A 113 -0.30 6.93 -6.47
CA VAL A 113 -0.03 7.41 -7.84
C VAL A 113 1.34 8.09 -7.91
N LEU A 114 1.66 8.97 -6.96
CA LEU A 114 2.95 9.65 -6.91
C LEU A 114 4.11 8.66 -6.71
N ALA A 115 3.96 7.68 -5.83
CA ALA A 115 4.97 6.64 -5.59
C ALA A 115 5.20 5.77 -6.83
N MET A 116 4.14 5.38 -7.53
CA MET A 116 4.22 4.66 -8.81
C MET A 116 4.96 5.49 -9.87
N LEU A 117 4.54 6.74 -10.09
CA LEU A 117 5.17 7.63 -11.07
C LEU A 117 6.65 7.86 -10.76
N PHE A 118 6.98 8.11 -9.48
CA PHE A 118 8.35 8.26 -9.04
C PHE A 118 9.17 6.98 -9.26
N ALA A 119 8.63 5.82 -8.88
CA ALA A 119 9.30 4.53 -9.05
C ALA A 119 9.55 4.23 -10.54
N PHE A 120 8.58 4.49 -11.42
CA PHE A 120 8.75 4.31 -12.87
C PHE A 120 9.80 5.26 -13.45
N ALA A 121 9.70 6.56 -13.17
CA ALA A 121 10.64 7.55 -13.68
C ALA A 121 12.07 7.26 -13.19
N TYR A 122 12.22 6.88 -11.92
CA TYR A 122 13.53 6.56 -11.35
C TYR A 122 14.09 5.23 -11.87
N ALA A 123 13.24 4.21 -12.05
CA ALA A 123 13.64 2.94 -12.66
C ALA A 123 14.09 3.13 -14.11
N GLU A 124 13.37 3.94 -14.89
CA GLU A 124 13.76 4.27 -16.25
C GLU A 124 15.12 4.99 -16.29
N SER A 125 15.30 6.00 -15.42
CA SER A 125 16.56 6.73 -15.29
C SER A 125 17.75 5.79 -15.01
N GLN A 126 17.59 4.88 -14.05
CA GLN A 126 18.61 3.90 -13.70
C GLN A 126 18.85 2.87 -14.81
N MET A 127 17.79 2.34 -15.44
CA MET A 127 17.93 1.43 -16.58
C MET A 127 18.62 2.10 -17.77
N ARG A 128 18.39 3.40 -18.00
CA ARG A 128 19.03 4.17 -19.06
C ARG A 128 20.51 4.42 -18.76
N SER A 129 20.86 4.75 -17.51
CA SER A 129 22.26 4.85 -17.04
C SER A 129 22.97 3.52 -17.25
N LEU A 130 22.37 2.44 -16.73
CA LEU A 130 22.89 1.09 -16.92
C LEU A 130 23.07 0.82 -18.41
N ARG A 131 22.05 0.99 -19.27
CA ARG A 131 22.14 0.77 -20.74
C ARG A 131 23.28 1.53 -21.43
N ARG A 132 23.65 2.72 -20.97
CA ARG A 132 24.68 3.58 -21.61
C ARG A 132 26.08 3.46 -21.01
N GLY A 133 26.21 3.02 -19.75
CA GLY A 133 27.51 2.92 -19.07
C GLY A 133 28.35 1.72 -19.53
N SER A 134 29.60 1.96 -19.95
CA SER A 134 30.56 0.91 -20.35
C SER A 134 31.33 0.29 -19.17
N GLY A 135 30.78 0.32 -17.96
CA GLY A 135 31.46 -0.10 -16.72
C GLY A 135 30.60 -1.00 -15.84
N GLY A 136 31.26 -1.66 -14.88
CA GLY A 136 30.61 -2.52 -13.89
C GLY A 136 29.58 -1.79 -13.03
N LEU A 137 28.70 -2.56 -12.39
CA LEU A 137 27.55 -2.05 -11.66
C LEU A 137 27.98 -1.29 -10.40
N ARG A 138 27.57 -0.03 -10.26
CA ARG A 138 27.99 0.82 -9.12
C ARG A 138 27.11 0.53 -7.90
N PHE A 139 27.68 0.66 -6.71
CA PHE A 139 26.94 0.48 -5.45
C PHE A 139 25.71 1.41 -5.34
N GLY A 140 25.81 2.64 -5.86
CA GLY A 140 24.68 3.58 -5.92
C GLY A 140 23.53 3.13 -6.83
N GLU A 141 23.82 2.39 -7.90
CA GLU A 141 22.79 1.84 -8.81
C GLU A 141 22.07 0.65 -8.13
N LEU A 142 22.78 -0.15 -7.33
CA LEU A 142 22.20 -1.21 -6.49
C LEU A 142 21.26 -0.65 -5.43
N LEU A 143 21.71 0.36 -4.69
CA LEU A 143 20.90 1.03 -3.68
C LEU A 143 19.66 1.66 -4.30
N GLY A 144 19.80 2.31 -5.46
CA GLY A 144 18.68 2.89 -6.20
C GLY A 144 17.64 1.85 -6.62
N LEU A 145 18.07 0.72 -7.20
CA LEU A 145 17.15 -0.35 -7.62
C LEU A 145 16.52 -1.09 -6.45
N THR A 146 17.26 -1.29 -5.36
CA THR A 146 16.71 -1.88 -4.12
C THR A 146 15.64 -0.95 -3.53
N GLY A 147 15.90 0.36 -3.52
CA GLY A 147 14.95 1.38 -3.09
C GLY A 147 13.66 1.36 -3.91
N ILE A 148 13.76 1.21 -5.24
CA ILE A 148 12.58 1.05 -6.12
C ILE A 148 11.72 -0.15 -5.69
N GLY A 149 12.35 -1.30 -5.39
CA GLY A 149 11.62 -2.48 -4.93
C GLY A 149 10.86 -2.25 -3.62
N VAL A 150 11.45 -1.52 -2.67
CA VAL A 150 10.77 -1.11 -1.43
C VAL A 150 9.60 -0.18 -1.73
N THR A 151 9.78 0.81 -2.61
CA THR A 151 8.70 1.72 -3.04
C THR A 151 7.54 0.96 -3.71
N PHE A 152 7.84 -0.04 -4.55
CA PHE A 152 6.82 -0.92 -5.12
C PHE A 152 6.09 -1.73 -4.06
N GLY A 153 6.79 -2.23 -3.04
CA GLY A 153 6.16 -2.91 -1.90
C GLY A 153 5.19 -2.01 -1.13
N LEU A 154 5.58 -0.75 -0.86
CA LEU A 154 4.68 0.26 -0.28
C LEU A 154 3.45 0.50 -1.17
N ALA A 155 3.68 0.70 -2.48
CA ALA A 155 2.61 0.97 -3.42
C ALA A 155 1.62 -0.21 -3.49
N LEU A 156 2.10 -1.46 -3.47
CA LEU A 156 1.24 -2.63 -3.41
C LEU A 156 0.43 -2.72 -2.11
N GLY A 157 1.04 -2.39 -0.97
CA GLY A 157 0.32 -2.30 0.30
C GLY A 157 -0.80 -1.26 0.27
N LEU A 158 -0.52 -0.07 -0.28
CA LEU A 158 -1.52 0.99 -0.46
C LEU A 158 -2.61 0.60 -1.47
N LEU A 159 -2.25 -0.13 -2.53
CA LEU A 159 -3.20 -0.61 -3.53
C LEU A 159 -4.15 -1.64 -2.90
N ALA A 160 -3.62 -2.57 -2.09
CA ALA A 160 -4.42 -3.52 -1.34
C ALA A 160 -5.39 -2.80 -0.39
N TRP A 161 -4.88 -1.80 0.36
CA TRP A 161 -5.67 -0.95 1.24
C TRP A 161 -6.82 -0.24 0.52
N VAL A 162 -6.50 0.45 -0.56
CA VAL A 162 -7.46 1.15 -1.43
C VAL A 162 -8.50 0.19 -2.03
N SER A 163 -8.12 -1.07 -2.28
CA SER A 163 -9.02 -2.11 -2.77
C SER A 163 -9.94 -2.72 -1.70
N GLY A 164 -9.90 -2.21 -0.47
CA GLY A 164 -10.71 -2.70 0.64
C GLY A 164 -10.10 -3.91 1.35
N ARG A 165 -8.81 -4.19 1.15
CA ARG A 165 -8.08 -5.31 1.77
C ARG A 165 -7.05 -4.78 2.76
N THR A 166 -6.76 -5.53 3.80
CA THR A 166 -5.70 -5.21 4.74
C THR A 166 -4.52 -6.16 4.53
N LEU A 167 -3.32 -5.59 4.47
CA LEU A 167 -2.10 -6.34 4.75
C LEU A 167 -1.71 -5.97 6.18
N ALA A 168 -1.59 -6.96 7.07
CA ALA A 168 -0.95 -6.70 8.34
C ALA A 168 0.56 -6.52 8.13
N TRP A 169 1.21 -5.85 9.10
CA TRP A 169 2.65 -5.64 9.11
C TRP A 169 3.47 -6.91 8.82
N PRO A 170 3.11 -8.11 9.32
CA PRO A 170 3.82 -9.35 9.03
C PRO A 170 3.81 -9.76 7.56
N GLN A 171 2.82 -9.36 6.75
CA GLN A 171 2.79 -9.62 5.31
C GLN A 171 3.44 -8.50 4.48
N LEU A 172 3.39 -7.25 4.96
CA LEU A 172 3.95 -6.09 4.25
C LEU A 172 5.48 -6.15 4.19
N ILE A 173 6.13 -6.48 5.31
CA ILE A 173 7.60 -6.58 5.41
C ILE A 173 8.19 -7.61 4.41
N PRO A 174 7.75 -8.87 4.35
CA PRO A 174 8.30 -9.84 3.41
C PRO A 174 7.99 -9.47 1.96
N THR A 175 6.84 -8.83 1.68
CA THR A 175 6.53 -8.28 0.35
C THR A 175 7.59 -7.28 -0.10
N MET A 176 7.93 -6.32 0.77
CA MET A 176 8.99 -5.33 0.51
C MET A 176 10.34 -5.99 0.28
N ILE A 177 10.72 -6.94 1.13
CA ILE A 177 12.00 -7.66 1.03
C ILE A 177 12.07 -8.42 -0.29
N CYS A 178 11.01 -9.12 -0.68
CA CYS A 178 10.95 -9.87 -1.93
C CYS A 178 11.12 -8.95 -3.15
N LEU A 179 10.43 -7.81 -3.17
CA LEU A 179 10.52 -6.87 -4.29
C LEU A 179 11.87 -6.14 -4.31
N ALA A 180 12.38 -5.71 -3.17
CA ALA A 180 13.72 -5.14 -3.03
C ALA A 180 14.79 -6.10 -3.58
N ALA A 181 14.73 -7.37 -3.18
CA ALA A 181 15.64 -8.41 -3.66
C ALA A 181 15.45 -8.72 -5.16
N ALA A 182 14.21 -8.73 -5.66
CA ALA A 182 13.93 -8.93 -7.09
C ALA A 182 14.57 -7.85 -7.97
N PHE A 183 14.38 -6.58 -7.61
CA PHE A 183 14.96 -5.45 -8.35
C PHE A 183 16.49 -5.37 -8.20
N GLY A 184 17.03 -5.69 -7.02
CA GLY A 184 18.48 -5.79 -6.81
C GLY A 184 19.12 -6.90 -7.67
N LEU A 185 18.52 -8.10 -7.71
CA LEU A 185 19.00 -9.20 -8.54
C LEU A 185 18.81 -8.93 -10.05
N LEU A 186 17.78 -8.17 -10.43
CA LEU A 186 17.60 -7.74 -11.82
C LEU A 186 18.76 -6.86 -12.27
N ALA A 187 19.25 -5.96 -11.41
CA ALA A 187 20.44 -5.15 -11.66
C ALA A 187 21.66 -6.03 -11.99
N PHE A 188 21.93 -7.01 -11.12
CA PHE A 188 23.03 -7.97 -11.31
C PHE A 188 22.88 -8.78 -12.60
N ALA A 189 21.68 -9.26 -12.91
CA ALA A 189 21.42 -10.03 -14.13
C ALA A 189 21.66 -9.19 -15.40
N ILE A 190 21.33 -7.89 -15.37
CA ILE A 190 21.57 -6.97 -16.49
C ILE A 190 23.07 -6.69 -16.66
N ALA A 191 23.83 -6.51 -15.58
CA ALA A 191 25.28 -6.35 -15.65
C ALA A 191 26.00 -7.63 -16.10
N ALA A 192 25.60 -8.79 -15.59
CA ALA A 192 26.25 -10.07 -15.90
C ALA A 192 26.11 -10.47 -17.37
N ARG A 193 25.04 -10.06 -18.04
CA ARG A 193 24.82 -10.29 -19.49
C ARG A 193 25.77 -9.48 -20.38
N ARG A 194 26.53 -8.53 -19.83
CA ARG A 194 27.53 -7.73 -20.56
C ARG A 194 28.92 -8.30 -20.40
N GLY A 195 29.10 -9.58 -20.73
CA GLY A 195 30.38 -10.29 -20.63
C GLY A 195 31.57 -9.45 -21.12
N PRO A 196 32.79 -9.74 -20.62
CA PRO A 196 33.96 -8.90 -20.83
C PRO A 196 34.13 -8.57 -22.32
N ALA A 197 34.32 -7.29 -22.63
CA ALA A 197 34.51 -6.83 -24.00
C ALA A 197 35.58 -7.70 -24.70
N PRO A 198 35.30 -8.28 -25.88
CA PRO A 198 36.29 -9.07 -26.61
C PRO A 198 37.37 -8.11 -27.09
N GLY A 199 38.51 -8.04 -26.39
CA GLY A 199 39.59 -7.16 -26.83
C GLY A 199 40.71 -6.83 -25.84
N ARG A 200 40.67 -7.25 -24.57
CA ARG A 200 41.83 -7.02 -23.68
C ARG A 200 42.85 -8.15 -23.84
N LYS A 201 43.74 -8.01 -24.82
CA LYS A 201 44.98 -8.78 -24.89
C LYS A 201 45.83 -8.40 -23.68
N THR A 202 46.16 -9.39 -22.85
CA THR A 202 47.28 -9.36 -21.90
C THR A 202 48.60 -9.39 -22.65
#